data_AF-A0A7C0WD52-F1
#
_entry.id   AF-A0A7C0WD52-F1
#
_cell.length_a   1.000
_cell.length_b   1.000
_cell.length_c   1.000
_cell.angle_alpha   90.00
_cell.angle_beta   90.00
_cell.angle_gamma   90.00
#
_symmetry.space_group_name_H-M   'P 1'
#
loop_
_entity.id
_entity.type
_entity.pdbx_description
1 polymer ?
#
loop_
_entity_poly.entity_id
_entity_poly.type
_entity_poly.pdbx_seq_one_letter_code
_entity_poly.pdbx_strand_id
1 'polypeptide(L)' 'AGLKGEKVGGAEISTKHANFFINRNRASAADILKLMEIARRSVLKKFNLELEPEVKIVGK' A
#
# COMPACT_ATOMS: atom_id res chain seq x y z
N ALA A 1 0.47 11.12 -1.15
CA ALA A 1 -0.95 11.27 -0.78
C ALA A 1 -1.20 11.36 0.74
N GLY A 2 -0.16 11.42 1.59
CA GLY A 2 -0.36 11.54 3.05
C GLY A 2 -0.74 10.23 3.76
N LEU A 3 -0.36 9.08 3.20
CA LEU A 3 -0.80 7.76 3.66
C LEU A 3 0.16 7.06 4.65
N LYS A 4 1.14 7.78 5.19
CA LYS A 4 2.03 7.20 6.21
C LYS A 4 1.21 6.79 7.43
N GLY A 5 1.32 5.54 7.85
CA GLY A 5 0.57 4.97 8.96
C GLY A 5 -0.82 4.44 8.60
N GLU A 6 -1.24 4.50 7.32
CA GLU A 6 -2.49 3.89 6.85
C GLU A 6 -2.45 2.37 7.04
N LYS A 7 -3.57 1.76 7.45
CA LYS A 7 -3.65 0.34 7.82
C LYS A 7 -4.81 -0.38 7.15
N VAL A 8 -4.55 -1.63 6.76
CA VAL A 8 -5.59 -2.59 6.37
C VAL A 8 -5.22 -3.93 6.98
N GLY A 9 -6.13 -4.50 7.78
CA GLY A 9 -5.89 -5.78 8.46
C GLY A 9 -4.57 -5.75 9.26
N GLY A 10 -3.68 -6.70 8.96
CA GLY A 10 -2.36 -6.79 9.59
C GLY A 10 -1.26 -5.91 8.97
N ALA A 11 -1.55 -5.18 7.90
CA ALA A 11 -0.59 -4.41 7.12
C ALA A 11 -0.66 -2.89 7.39
N GLU A 12 0.47 -2.20 7.25
CA GLU A 12 0.60 -0.75 7.44
C GLU A 12 1.55 -0.13 6.42
N ILE A 13 1.27 1.08 5.92
CA ILE A 13 2.27 1.89 5.21
C ILE A 13 3.22 2.51 6.24
N SER A 14 4.51 2.24 6.14
CA SER A 14 5.52 2.67 7.12
C SER A 14 5.45 4.18 7.41
N THR A 15 5.40 4.52 8.70
CA THR A 15 5.49 5.90 9.17
C THR A 15 6.85 6.55 8.91
N LYS A 16 7.90 5.74 8.76
CA LYS A 16 9.25 6.22 8.45
C LYS A 16 9.38 6.54 6.96
N HIS A 17 9.05 5.59 6.09
CA HIS A 17 9.24 5.71 4.63
C HIS A 17 8.06 5.12 3.85
N ALA A 18 7.34 5.96 3.11
CA ALA A 18 6.02 5.59 2.55
C ALA A 18 6.05 4.48 1.48
N ASN A 19 7.19 4.18 0.88
CA ASN A 19 7.32 3.07 -0.10
C ASN A 19 7.37 1.68 0.54
N PHE A 20 7.42 1.58 1.88
CA PHE A 20 7.46 0.30 2.57
C PHE A 20 6.09 -0.06 3.14
N PHE A 21 5.58 -1.23 2.76
CA PHE A 21 4.47 -1.90 3.45
C PHE A 21 5.05 -2.78 4.56
N ILE A 22 4.56 -2.60 5.77
CA ILE A 22 5.01 -3.29 6.98
C ILE A 22 3.94 -4.30 7.38
N ASN A 23 4.35 -5.56 7.55
CA ASN A 23 3.54 -6.56 8.23
C ASN A 23 3.64 -6.31 9.73
N ARG A 24 2.58 -5.76 10.34
CA ARG A 24 2.52 -5.48 11.77
C ARG A 24 1.92 -6.63 12.57
N ASN A 25 0.96 -7.34 12.01
CA ASN A 25 0.27 -8.42 12.71
C ASN A 25 -0.36 -9.42 11.73
N ARG A 26 0.43 -10.40 11.28
CA ARG A 26 -0.01 -11.46 10.35
C ARG A 26 -0.76 -10.92 9.13
N ALA A 27 -0.22 -9.87 8.51
CA ALA A 27 -0.74 -9.35 7.25
C ALA A 27 -0.86 -10.46 6.19
N SER A 28 -2.03 -10.57 5.59
CA SER A 28 -2.25 -11.40 4.43
C SER A 28 -1.78 -10.70 3.14
N ALA A 29 -1.62 -11.45 2.06
CA ALA A 29 -1.36 -10.86 0.74
C ALA A 29 -2.50 -9.90 0.33
N ALA A 30 -3.75 -10.25 0.66
CA ALA A 30 -4.91 -9.40 0.39
C ALA A 30 -4.84 -8.04 1.10
N ASP A 31 -4.31 -8.00 2.34
CA ASP A 31 -4.13 -6.75 3.09
C ASP A 31 -3.14 -5.81 2.37
N ILE A 32 -2.02 -6.37 1.90
CA ILE A 32 -0.99 -5.62 1.17
C ILE A 32 -1.54 -5.11 -0.16
N LEU A 33 -2.23 -5.96 -0.93
CA LEU A 33 -2.83 -5.58 -2.21
C LEU A 33 -3.87 -4.47 -2.04
N LYS A 34 -4.67 -4.52 -0.97
CA LYS A 34 -5.67 -3.49 -0.68
C LYS A 34 -5.03 -2.16 -0.29
N LEU A 35 -3.94 -2.16 0.49
CA LEU A 35 -3.16 -0.95 0.76
C LEU A 35 -2.52 -0.38 -0.51
N MET A 36 -2.02 -1.24 -1.39
CA MET A 36 -1.47 -0.83 -2.68
C MET A 36 -2.53 -0.14 -3.55
N GLU A 37 -3.74 -0.70 -3.61
CA GLU A 37 -4.87 -0.10 -4.34
C GLU A 37 -5.31 1.25 -3.74
N ILE A 38 -5.34 1.38 -2.40
CA ILE A 38 -5.60 2.65 -1.71
C ILE A 38 -4.53 3.68 -2.07
N ALA A 39 -3.25 3.28 -2.08
CA ALA A 39 -2.14 4.16 -2.42
C ALA A 39 -2.23 4.66 -3.87
N ARG A 40 -2.45 3.76 -4.84
CA ARG A 40 -2.66 4.10 -6.25
C ARG A 40 -3.81 5.09 -6.43
N ARG A 41 -5.00 4.77 -5.91
CA ARG A 41 -6.19 5.62 -6.04
C ARG A 41 -6.00 6.99 -5.42
N SER A 42 -5.37 7.06 -4.25
CA SER A 42 -5.14 8.32 -3.55
C SER A 42 -4.12 9.21 -4.28
N VAL A 43 -3.09 8.61 -4.89
CA VAL A 43 -2.12 9.37 -5.69
C VAL A 43 -2.74 9.84 -7.01
N LEU A 44 -3.49 8.98 -7.70
CA LEU A 44 -4.23 9.37 -8.88
C LEU A 44 -5.19 10.53 -8.59
N LYS A 45 -6.03 10.42 -7.55
CA LYS A 45 -6.99 11.45 -7.20
C LYS A 45 -6.34 12.80 -6.84
N LYS A 46 -5.21 12.77 -6.11
CA LYS A 46 -4.60 13.99 -5.58
C LYS A 46 -3.64 14.67 -6.56
N PHE A 47 -2.97 13.90 -7.39
CA PHE A 47 -1.89 14.40 -8.25
C PHE A 47 -2.14 14.15 -9.74
N ASN A 48 -3.23 13.45 -10.08
CA ASN A 48 -3.51 13.00 -11.45
C ASN A 48 -2.36 12.18 -12.05
N LEU A 49 -1.69 11.39 -11.21
CA LEU A 49 -0.57 10.51 -11.58
C LEU A 49 -0.92 9.06 -11.26
N GLU A 50 -0.70 8.18 -12.24
CA GLU A 50 -0.86 6.75 -12.06
C GLU A 50 0.46 6.11 -11.59
N LEU A 51 0.39 5.36 -10.49
CA LEU A 51 1.55 4.63 -9.96
C LEU A 51 1.59 3.23 -10.54
N GLU A 52 2.71 2.83 -11.12
CA GLU A 52 2.95 1.45 -11.56
C GLU A 52 3.63 0.63 -10.45
N PRO A 53 3.23 -0.63 -10.20
CA PRO A 53 3.85 -1.45 -9.17
C PRO A 53 5.18 -1.99 -9.68
N GLU A 54 6.26 -1.74 -8.94
CA GLU A 54 7.58 -2.34 -9.21
C GLU A 54 7.61 -3.83 -8.86
N VAL A 55 6.91 -4.20 -7.78
CA VAL A 55 6.88 -5.57 -7.26
C VAL A 55 6.01 -6.47 -8.13
N LYS A 56 6.47 -7.71 -8.35
CA LYS A 56 5.69 -8.75 -9.03
C LYS A 56 4.80 -9.48 -8.02
N ILE A 57 3.52 -9.59 -8.34
CA ILE A 57 2.55 -10.36 -7.56
C ILE A 57 2.55 -11.78 -8.12
N VAL A 58 2.71 -12.77 -7.24
CA VAL A 58 2.72 -14.21 -7.58
C VAL A 58 1.70 -14.95 -6.72
N GLY A 59 1.12 -16.03 -7.26
CA GLY A 59 0.03 -16.76 -6.63
C GLY A 59 -1.35 -16.40 -7.21
N LYS A 60 -2.38 -17.16 -6.81
CA LYS A 60 -3.80 -16.91 -7.14
C LYS A 60 -4.57 -16.61 -5.87
#